data_AF-A0A2E1IHC5-F1
#
_entry.id   AF-A0A2E1IHC5-F1
#
_cell.length_a   1.000
_cell.length_b   1.000
_cell.length_c   1.000
_cell.angle_alpha   90.00
_cell.angle_beta   90.00
_cell.angle_gamma   90.00
#
_symmetry.space_group_name_H-M   'P 1'
#
loop_
_entity.id
_entity.type
_entity.pdbx_description
1 polymer ?
#
loop_
_entity_poly.entity_id
_entity_poly.type
_entity_poly.pdbx_seq_one_letter_code
_entity_poly.pdbx_strand_id
1 'polypeptide(L)'
;MLSGEGPRQLPGPWRLMLLGDGSPTRHLRLLTGQPLTVDLIAMEPELQLHPDAPAEVAELKPPLLRRQVWLNCGGNTLAWAESWWNQAQADLHLRDRNLPIWRSLTQGRSELFREVDGLALVNADWLEESFGLRGPFWSRHYRFFRSGEALTVIREVFSPQLETWLGPTLREEIQRNS
;
A
#
# COMPACT_ATOMS: atom_id res chain seq x y z
N MET A 1 -16.00 -1.99 3.61
CA MET A 1 -14.68 -2.59 3.90
C MET A 1 -14.83 -4.10 3.95
N LEU A 2 -13.92 -4.84 3.35
CA LEU A 2 -13.88 -6.30 3.41
C LEU A 2 -12.97 -6.69 4.59
N SER A 3 -13.40 -7.65 5.42
CA SER A 3 -12.66 -8.12 6.60
C SER A 3 -11.27 -8.65 6.23
N GLY A 4 -10.34 -8.72 7.21
CA GLY A 4 -8.96 -9.18 7.02
C GLY A 4 -8.81 -10.62 6.50
N GLU A 5 -9.87 -11.43 6.45
CA GLU A 5 -9.87 -12.73 5.76
C GLU A 5 -10.00 -12.61 4.22
N GLY A 6 -10.40 -11.42 3.74
CA GLY A 6 -10.72 -11.12 2.35
C GLY A 6 -11.96 -11.88 1.84
N PRO A 7 -12.52 -11.48 0.68
CA PRO A 7 -13.59 -12.25 0.07
C PRO A 7 -13.09 -13.67 -0.25
N ARG A 8 -13.84 -14.69 0.19
CA ARG A 8 -13.54 -16.13 -0.07
C ARG A 8 -13.37 -16.47 -1.56
N GLN A 9 -13.76 -15.56 -2.45
CA GLN A 9 -13.69 -15.68 -3.90
C GLN A 9 -12.41 -15.09 -4.52
N LEU A 10 -11.50 -14.50 -3.74
CA LEU A 10 -10.22 -14.01 -4.29
C LEU A 10 -9.37 -15.18 -4.79
N PRO A 11 -8.86 -15.13 -6.04
CA PRO A 11 -7.91 -16.11 -6.53
C PRO A 11 -6.67 -16.20 -5.62
N GLY A 12 -6.08 -17.40 -5.53
CA GLY A 12 -4.92 -17.67 -4.67
C GLY A 12 -3.77 -16.64 -4.80
N PRO A 13 -3.32 -16.29 -6.01
CA PRO A 13 -2.27 -15.29 -6.20
C PRO A 13 -2.64 -13.91 -5.64
N TRP A 14 -3.89 -13.47 -5.82
CA TRP A 14 -4.39 -12.20 -5.27
C TRP A 14 -4.52 -12.24 -3.75
N ARG A 15 -4.90 -13.38 -3.16
CA ARG A 15 -4.88 -13.55 -1.69
C ARG A 15 -3.48 -13.37 -1.13
N LEU A 16 -2.47 -13.96 -1.77
CA LEU A 16 -1.07 -13.78 -1.35
C LEU A 16 -0.59 -12.34 -1.53
N MET A 17 -1.01 -11.67 -2.62
CA MET A 17 -0.64 -10.27 -2.87
C MET A 17 -1.29 -9.31 -1.88
N LEU A 18 -2.57 -9.51 -1.56
CA LEU A 18 -3.36 -8.59 -0.73
C LEU A 18 -3.24 -8.87 0.76
N LEU A 19 -3.29 -10.14 1.17
CA LEU A 19 -3.30 -10.55 2.57
C LEU A 19 -1.91 -10.98 3.08
N GLY A 20 -0.94 -11.17 2.20
CA GLY A 20 0.39 -11.61 2.59
C GLY A 20 1.22 -10.50 3.25
N ASP A 21 2.04 -10.90 4.23
CA ASP A 21 2.99 -10.03 4.95
C ASP A 21 4.26 -9.70 4.15
N GLY A 22 4.35 -10.21 2.91
CA GLY A 22 5.45 -9.92 2.02
C GLY A 22 5.53 -8.43 1.66
N SER A 23 6.74 -7.96 1.37
CA SER A 23 6.94 -6.62 0.82
C SER A 23 6.38 -6.57 -0.61
N PRO A 24 5.40 -5.72 -0.91
CA PRO A 24 4.81 -5.63 -2.25
C PRO A 24 5.86 -5.17 -3.26
N THR A 25 6.79 -4.30 -2.87
CA THR A 25 7.92 -3.95 -3.75
C THR A 25 8.79 -5.15 -4.14
N ARG A 26 8.92 -6.17 -3.27
CA ARG A 26 9.59 -7.43 -3.62
C ARG A 26 8.72 -8.27 -4.54
N HIS A 27 7.42 -8.36 -4.27
CA HIS A 27 6.49 -9.10 -5.13
C HIS A 27 6.45 -8.54 -6.55
N LEU A 28 6.33 -7.22 -6.72
CA LEU A 28 6.31 -6.57 -8.03
C LEU A 28 7.58 -6.86 -8.85
N ARG A 29 8.76 -6.84 -8.20
CA ARG A 29 10.02 -7.22 -8.87
C ARG A 29 10.07 -8.69 -9.27
N LEU A 30 9.54 -9.58 -8.43
CA LEU A 30 9.50 -11.02 -8.73
C LEU A 30 8.53 -11.34 -9.86
N LEU A 31 7.35 -10.69 -9.88
CA LEU A 31 6.34 -10.89 -10.91
C LEU A 31 6.82 -10.36 -12.26
N THR A 32 7.40 -9.15 -12.29
CA THR A 32 7.83 -8.51 -13.53
C THR A 32 9.22 -8.92 -14.02
N GLY A 33 10.08 -9.41 -13.12
CA GLY A 33 11.50 -9.60 -13.40
C GLY A 33 12.28 -8.28 -13.58
N GLN A 34 11.66 -7.13 -13.33
CA GLN A 34 12.23 -5.80 -13.57
C GLN A 34 12.66 -5.12 -12.28
N PRO A 35 13.60 -4.16 -12.33
CA PRO A 35 13.90 -3.29 -11.20
C PRO A 35 12.67 -2.43 -10.86
N LEU A 36 12.49 -2.17 -9.56
CA LEU A 36 11.43 -1.28 -9.06
C LEU A 36 12.03 0.10 -8.75
N THR A 37 11.36 1.14 -9.24
CA THR A 37 11.62 2.53 -8.87
C THR A 37 10.44 3.08 -8.08
N VAL A 38 10.74 4.01 -7.18
CA VAL A 38 9.76 4.71 -6.34
C VAL A 38 9.79 6.16 -6.76
N ASP A 39 8.66 6.66 -7.25
CA ASP A 39 8.55 8.06 -7.65
C ASP A 39 7.74 8.80 -6.58
N LEU A 40 8.40 9.72 -5.88
CA LEU A 40 7.79 10.49 -4.81
C LEU A 40 6.80 11.51 -5.38
N ILE A 41 5.55 11.46 -4.91
CA ILE A 41 4.51 12.42 -5.27
C ILE A 41 4.53 13.57 -4.26
N ALA A 42 4.41 13.23 -2.98
CA ALA A 42 4.37 14.18 -1.88
C ALA A 42 4.93 13.56 -0.60
N MET A 43 5.49 14.40 0.27
CA MET A 43 5.91 14.03 1.62
C MET A 43 5.82 15.25 2.52
N GLU A 44 4.66 15.43 3.15
CA GLU A 44 4.26 16.69 3.78
C GLU A 44 3.56 16.45 5.12
N PRO A 45 3.56 17.45 6.03
CA PRO A 45 2.80 17.37 7.27
C PRO A 45 1.31 17.16 7.01
N GLU A 46 0.72 16.16 7.66
CA GLU A 46 -0.73 15.90 7.60
C GLU A 46 -1.40 16.67 8.74
N LEU A 47 -1.81 17.92 8.46
CA LEU A 47 -2.45 18.80 9.44
C LEU A 47 -3.91 18.43 9.71
N GLN A 48 -4.59 17.91 8.70
CA GLN A 48 -5.96 17.42 8.78
C GLN A 48 -6.04 16.09 8.03
N LEU A 49 -6.56 15.07 8.70
CA LEU A 49 -6.70 13.74 8.10
C LEU A 49 -7.66 13.80 6.92
N HIS A 50 -7.21 13.25 5.80
CA HIS A 50 -8.08 13.03 4.65
C HIS A 50 -9.29 12.17 5.05
N PRO A 51 -10.53 12.47 4.60
CA PRO A 51 -11.71 11.70 4.95
C PRO A 51 -11.61 10.21 4.63
N ASP A 52 -10.91 9.88 3.54
CA ASP A 52 -10.69 8.48 3.12
C ASP A 52 -9.45 7.83 3.76
N ALA A 53 -8.77 8.47 4.71
CA ALA A 53 -7.66 7.83 5.41
C ALA A 53 -8.16 6.62 6.21
N PRO A 54 -7.37 5.52 6.30
CA PRO A 54 -7.71 4.41 7.19
C PRO A 54 -7.94 4.90 8.64
N ALA A 55 -8.90 4.31 9.34
CA ALA A 55 -9.27 4.73 10.69
C ALA A 55 -8.09 4.57 11.67
N GLU A 56 -7.25 3.57 11.42
CA GLU A 56 -6.04 3.22 12.15
C GLU A 56 -5.01 4.36 12.17
N VAL A 57 -5.09 5.32 11.22
CA VAL A 57 -4.21 6.50 11.24
C VAL A 57 -4.44 7.32 12.53
N ALA A 58 -5.63 7.27 13.13
CA ALA A 58 -5.92 7.92 14.40
C ALA A 58 -5.14 7.35 15.60
N GLU A 59 -4.55 6.16 15.46
CA GLU A 59 -3.70 5.55 16.51
C GLU A 59 -2.28 6.12 16.52
N LEU A 60 -1.87 6.81 15.45
CA LEU A 60 -0.53 7.39 15.35
C LEU A 60 -0.42 8.68 16.16
N LYS A 61 0.69 8.85 16.88
CA LYS A 61 0.97 10.06 17.64
C LYS A 61 1.26 11.24 16.68
N PRO A 62 0.56 12.39 16.77
CA PRO A 62 0.90 13.58 16.00
C PRO A 62 2.22 14.23 16.48
N PRO A 63 2.84 15.16 15.71
CA PRO A 63 2.42 15.61 14.38
C PRO A 63 2.62 14.51 13.33
N LEU A 64 1.68 14.42 12.39
CA LEU A 64 1.70 13.40 11.36
C LEU A 64 2.40 13.91 10.10
N LEU A 65 3.07 12.99 9.42
CA LEU A 65 3.62 13.16 8.09
C LEU A 65 2.99 12.14 7.15
N ARG A 66 2.50 12.60 6.00
CA ARG A 66 1.99 11.74 4.94
C ARG A 66 2.97 11.71 3.79
N ARG A 67 3.29 10.51 3.32
CA ARG A 67 4.13 10.26 2.14
C ARG A 67 3.33 9.50 1.11
N GLN A 68 3.33 9.97 -0.14
CA GLN A 68 2.64 9.37 -1.28
C GLN A 68 3.65 9.08 -2.39
N VAL A 69 3.57 7.89 -2.99
CA VAL A 69 4.52 7.43 -4.01
C VAL A 69 3.83 6.59 -5.09
N TRP A 70 4.42 6.62 -6.29
CA TRP A 70 4.19 5.62 -7.32
C TRP A 70 5.26 4.52 -7.25
N LEU A 71 4.85 3.29 -7.56
CA LEU A 71 5.72 2.13 -7.68
C LEU A 71 5.74 1.69 -9.14
N ASN A 72 6.91 1.86 -9.78
CA ASN A 72 7.10 1.58 -11.18
C ASN A 72 8.03 0.38 -11.38
N CYS A 73 7.70 -0.52 -12.31
CA CYS A 73 8.56 -1.63 -12.72
C CYS A 73 8.65 -1.69 -14.25
N GLY A 74 9.87 -1.59 -14.78
CA GLY A 74 10.10 -1.71 -16.23
C GLY A 74 9.26 -0.72 -17.06
N GLY A 75 9.05 0.50 -16.56
CA GLY A 75 8.26 1.54 -17.24
C GLY A 75 6.75 1.49 -17.00
N ASN A 76 6.24 0.50 -16.24
CA ASN A 76 4.82 0.40 -15.90
C ASN A 76 4.55 0.87 -14.47
N THR A 77 3.51 1.67 -14.28
CA THR A 77 3.00 2.04 -12.95
C THR A 77 2.08 0.95 -12.43
N LEU A 78 2.57 0.22 -11.43
CA LEU A 78 1.91 -1.00 -10.95
C LEU A 78 1.21 -0.83 -9.62
N ALA A 79 1.58 0.18 -8.85
CA ALA A 79 0.89 0.51 -7.61
C ALA A 79 1.10 1.97 -7.24
N TRP A 80 0.12 2.47 -6.50
CA TRP A 80 0.22 3.68 -5.71
C TRP A 80 0.29 3.29 -4.25
N ALA A 81 1.07 4.01 -3.46
CA ALA A 81 1.08 3.81 -2.03
C ALA A 81 1.14 5.13 -1.29
N GLU A 82 0.54 5.14 -0.12
CA GLU A 82 0.72 6.20 0.83
C GLU A 82 0.95 5.65 2.23
N SER A 83 1.59 6.45 3.06
CA SER A 83 1.93 6.07 4.41
C SER A 83 1.85 7.26 5.34
N TRP A 84 1.34 7.02 6.54
CA TRP A 84 1.25 7.99 7.62
C TRP A 84 2.20 7.61 8.74
N TRP A 85 2.86 8.61 9.30
CA TRP A 85 3.90 8.46 10.30
C TRP A 85 3.79 9.55 11.34
N ASN A 86 4.19 9.24 12.57
CA ASN A 86 4.66 10.30 13.46
C ASN A 86 5.91 10.97 12.85
N GLN A 87 6.01 12.29 12.88
CA GLN A 87 7.13 13.05 12.29
C GLN A 87 8.50 12.56 12.77
N ALA A 88 8.67 12.34 14.08
CA ALA A 88 9.96 11.89 14.61
C ALA A 88 10.32 10.49 14.12
N GLN A 89 9.34 9.60 13.97
CA GLN A 89 9.56 8.28 13.36
C GLN A 89 9.88 8.38 11.87
N ALA A 90 9.21 9.28 11.14
CA ALA A 90 9.52 9.54 9.74
C ALA A 90 10.96 10.05 9.56
N ASP A 91 11.43 10.98 10.39
CA ASP A 91 12.80 11.52 10.30
C ASP A 91 13.87 10.45 10.58
N LEU A 92 13.55 9.47 11.42
CA LEU A 92 14.41 8.33 11.69
C LEU A 92 14.39 7.31 10.54
N HIS A 93 13.22 7.02 9.98
CA HIS A 93 13.00 5.89 9.08
C HIS A 93 12.80 6.25 7.60
N LEU A 94 12.75 7.52 7.21
CA LEU A 94 12.54 7.95 5.82
C LEU A 94 13.64 8.91 5.33
N ARG A 95 14.87 8.75 5.85
CA ARG A 95 16.03 9.58 5.48
C ARG A 95 16.30 9.58 3.98
N ASP A 96 16.19 8.43 3.33
CA ASP A 96 16.15 8.33 1.87
C ASP A 96 14.70 8.17 1.42
N ARG A 97 14.15 9.28 0.90
CA ARG A 97 12.74 9.39 0.51
C ARG A 97 12.38 8.56 -0.72
N ASN A 98 13.38 8.05 -1.45
CA ASN A 98 13.17 7.23 -2.64
C ASN A 98 13.29 5.73 -2.35
N LEU A 99 13.56 5.33 -1.11
CA LEU A 99 13.60 3.92 -0.75
C LEU A 99 12.21 3.35 -0.40
N PRO A 100 11.97 2.05 -0.70
CA PRO A 100 10.86 1.32 -0.15
C PRO A 100 10.88 1.30 1.39
N ILE A 101 9.72 1.49 2.01
CA ILE A 101 9.57 1.55 3.48
C ILE A 101 10.19 0.32 4.15
N TRP A 102 9.92 -0.88 3.63
CA TRP A 102 10.47 -2.14 4.18
C TRP A 102 12.00 -2.16 4.26
N ARG A 103 12.69 -1.63 3.24
CA ARG A 103 14.17 -1.58 3.26
C ARG A 103 14.68 -0.66 4.35
N SER A 104 14.00 0.46 4.56
CA SER A 104 14.40 1.42 5.59
C SER A 104 14.11 0.90 7.00
N LEU A 105 12.96 0.24 7.19
CA LEU A 105 12.56 -0.32 8.48
C LEU A 105 13.37 -1.56 8.90
N THR A 106 13.85 -2.38 7.96
CA THR A 106 14.67 -3.57 8.27
C THR A 106 16.16 -3.27 8.39
N GLN A 107 16.59 -2.04 8.10
CA GLN A 107 17.95 -1.59 8.29
C GLN A 107 18.25 -1.56 9.81
N GLY A 108 18.92 -2.61 10.30
CA GLY A 108 19.17 -2.82 11.73
C GLY A 108 18.49 -4.05 12.35
N ARG A 109 17.80 -4.88 11.55
CA ARG A 109 17.21 -6.17 11.98
C ARG A 109 16.23 -6.08 13.17
N SER A 110 15.56 -4.93 13.34
CA SER A 110 14.52 -4.81 14.37
C SER A 110 13.30 -5.67 14.00
N GLU A 111 12.72 -6.34 14.98
CA GLU A 111 11.44 -7.04 14.84
C GLU A 111 10.34 -6.02 14.55
N LEU A 112 9.59 -6.27 13.47
CA LEU A 112 8.43 -5.49 13.06
C LEU A 112 7.27 -6.45 12.91
N PHE A 113 6.17 -6.15 13.58
CA PHE A 113 4.93 -6.89 13.41
C PHE A 113 4.05 -6.16 12.40
N ARG A 114 3.44 -6.91 11.47
CA ARG A 114 2.48 -6.36 10.50
C ARG A 114 1.10 -6.93 10.81
N GLU A 115 0.11 -6.08 10.71
CA GLU A 115 -1.30 -6.48 10.78
C GLU A 115 -2.03 -5.91 9.57
N VAL A 116 -2.60 -6.78 8.73
CA VAL A 116 -3.43 -6.35 7.60
C VAL A 116 -4.83 -6.04 8.13
N ASP A 117 -5.15 -4.76 8.13
CA ASP A 117 -6.34 -4.23 8.80
C ASP A 117 -7.58 -4.29 7.89
N GLY A 118 -7.41 -4.10 6.58
CA GLY A 118 -8.55 -4.24 5.67
C GLY A 118 -8.24 -4.17 4.18
N LEU A 119 -9.20 -4.71 3.42
CA LEU A 119 -9.23 -4.65 1.96
C LEU A 119 -10.38 -3.78 1.46
N ALA A 120 -10.16 -3.11 0.33
CA ALA A 120 -11.15 -2.29 -0.34
C ALA A 120 -11.01 -2.35 -1.85
N LEU A 121 -12.10 -2.00 -2.54
CA LEU A 121 -12.08 -1.59 -3.94
C LEU A 121 -12.21 -0.07 -3.98
N VAL A 122 -11.28 0.59 -4.66
CA VAL A 122 -11.22 2.06 -4.76
C VAL A 122 -11.51 2.46 -6.21
N ASN A 123 -12.29 3.53 -6.38
CA ASN A 123 -12.49 4.18 -7.67
C ASN A 123 -12.01 5.62 -7.55
N ALA A 124 -11.11 6.03 -8.45
CA ALA A 124 -10.70 7.42 -8.54
C ALA A 124 -10.14 7.71 -9.94
N ASP A 125 -10.61 8.79 -10.57
CA ASP A 125 -10.26 9.14 -11.94
C ASP A 125 -8.75 9.34 -12.13
N TRP A 126 -8.08 9.97 -11.14
CA TRP A 126 -6.64 10.20 -11.17
C TRP A 126 -5.82 8.89 -11.10
N LEU A 127 -6.37 7.83 -10.49
CA LEU A 127 -5.75 6.50 -10.53
C LEU A 127 -5.94 5.87 -11.92
N GLU A 128 -7.11 6.05 -12.55
CA GLU A 128 -7.33 5.55 -13.92
C GLU A 128 -6.38 6.20 -14.92
N GLU A 129 -6.19 7.52 -14.82
CA GLU A 129 -5.25 8.28 -15.65
C GLU A 129 -3.81 7.77 -15.48
N SER A 130 -3.38 7.56 -14.23
CA SER A 130 -2.02 7.17 -13.92
C SER A 130 -1.73 5.70 -14.24
N PHE A 131 -2.70 4.80 -14.04
CA PHE A 131 -2.57 3.39 -14.39
C PHE A 131 -2.87 3.10 -15.87
N GLY A 132 -3.54 4.01 -16.58
CA GLY A 132 -4.01 3.81 -17.95
C GLY A 132 -5.08 2.73 -18.09
N LEU A 133 -5.69 2.32 -16.98
CA LEU A 133 -6.69 1.24 -16.90
C LEU A 133 -7.82 1.66 -15.98
N ARG A 134 -9.05 1.31 -16.37
CA ARG A 134 -10.25 1.62 -15.58
C ARG A 134 -10.31 0.83 -14.29
N GLY A 135 -10.86 1.47 -13.26
CA GLY A 135 -11.18 0.85 -11.99
C GLY A 135 -12.32 -0.17 -12.06
N PRO A 136 -12.72 -0.74 -10.91
CA PRO A 136 -12.19 -0.44 -9.58
C PRO A 136 -10.82 -1.09 -9.35
N PHE A 137 -10.08 -0.55 -8.37
CA PHE A 137 -8.72 -0.98 -8.01
C PHE A 137 -8.70 -1.68 -6.66
N TRP A 138 -7.98 -2.79 -6.57
CA TRP A 138 -7.74 -3.44 -5.29
C TRP A 138 -6.84 -2.59 -4.42
N SER A 139 -7.28 -2.38 -3.18
CA SER A 139 -6.51 -1.69 -2.16
C SER A 139 -6.44 -2.53 -0.89
N ARG A 140 -5.33 -2.38 -0.18
CA ARG A 140 -5.18 -2.85 1.19
C ARG A 140 -4.59 -1.76 2.05
N HIS A 141 -4.85 -1.84 3.34
CA HIS A 141 -4.11 -1.08 4.33
C HIS A 141 -3.70 -1.96 5.50
N TYR A 142 -2.62 -1.58 6.14
CA TYR A 142 -2.03 -2.32 7.24
C TYR A 142 -1.19 -1.42 8.14
N ARG A 143 -1.00 -1.84 9.38
CA ARG A 143 -0.10 -1.22 10.36
C ARG A 143 1.20 -1.98 10.47
N PHE A 144 2.28 -1.24 10.72
CA PHE A 144 3.46 -1.80 11.35
C PHE A 144 3.51 -1.42 12.81
N PHE A 145 3.88 -2.37 13.65
CA PHE A 145 4.08 -2.16 15.07
C PHE A 145 5.54 -2.35 15.47
N ARG A 146 5.96 -1.58 16.47
CA ARG A 146 7.24 -1.75 17.14
C ARG A 146 7.02 -1.60 18.64
N SER A 147 7.46 -2.61 19.40
CA SER A 147 7.31 -2.62 20.87
C SER A 147 5.87 -2.40 21.35
N GLY A 148 4.88 -2.92 20.60
CA GLY A 148 3.45 -2.82 20.93
C GLY A 148 2.77 -1.52 20.51
N GLU A 149 3.48 -0.55 19.95
CA GLU A 149 2.89 0.70 19.44
C GLU A 149 2.86 0.72 17.89
N ALA A 150 1.81 1.31 17.32
CA ALA A 150 1.70 1.54 15.89
C ALA A 150 2.77 2.55 15.43
N LEU A 151 3.63 2.12 14.50
CA LEU A 151 4.73 2.90 13.95
C LEU A 151 4.29 3.69 12.71
N THR A 152 3.55 3.03 11.83
CA THR A 152 3.06 3.61 10.58
C THR A 152 1.84 2.84 10.10
N VAL A 153 0.96 3.56 9.42
CA VAL A 153 -0.14 2.99 8.63
C VAL A 153 0.20 3.16 7.17
N ILE A 154 0.01 2.12 6.37
CA ILE A 154 0.29 2.13 4.94
C ILE A 154 -0.95 1.70 4.20
N ARG A 155 -1.33 2.47 3.18
CA ARG A 155 -2.35 2.08 2.20
C ARG A 155 -1.70 1.92 0.84
N GLU A 156 -2.08 0.85 0.15
CA GLU A 156 -1.59 0.50 -1.18
C GLU A 156 -2.77 0.27 -2.10
N VAL A 157 -2.65 0.73 -3.35
CA VAL A 157 -3.64 0.53 -4.41
C VAL A 157 -2.91 -0.04 -5.61
N PHE A 158 -3.44 -1.13 -6.17
CA PHE A 158 -2.77 -1.92 -7.20
C PHE A 158 -3.39 -1.73 -8.57
N SER A 159 -2.53 -1.58 -9.58
CA SER A 159 -2.94 -1.50 -10.99
C SER A 159 -3.58 -2.81 -11.46
N PRO A 160 -4.67 -2.77 -12.26
CA PRO A 160 -5.24 -3.97 -12.86
C PRO A 160 -4.28 -4.67 -13.82
N GLN A 161 -3.20 -4.00 -14.26
CA GLN A 161 -2.15 -4.61 -15.07
C GLN A 161 -1.53 -5.84 -14.39
N LEU A 162 -1.57 -5.92 -13.05
CA LEU A 162 -1.09 -7.08 -12.30
C LEU A 162 -1.84 -8.39 -12.63
N GLU A 163 -3.04 -8.31 -13.18
CA GLU A 163 -3.79 -9.49 -13.64
C GLU A 163 -3.03 -10.29 -14.72
N THR A 164 -2.12 -9.64 -15.46
CA THR A 164 -1.23 -10.30 -16.43
C THR A 164 -0.39 -11.41 -15.77
N TRP A 165 -0.02 -11.27 -14.50
CA TRP A 165 0.77 -12.26 -13.76
C TRP A 165 -0.02 -13.00 -12.69
N LEU A 166 -1.00 -12.35 -12.06
CA LEU A 166 -1.76 -12.89 -10.94
C LEU A 166 -3.06 -13.60 -11.39
N GLY A 167 -3.42 -13.48 -12.66
CA GLY A 167 -4.71 -13.89 -13.20
C GLY A 167 -5.81 -12.84 -12.95
N PRO A 168 -6.97 -13.00 -13.62
CA PRO A 168 -8.09 -12.08 -13.47
C PRO A 168 -8.67 -12.11 -12.06
N THR A 169 -9.37 -11.05 -11.69
CA THR A 169 -10.04 -10.93 -10.39
C THR A 169 -11.45 -10.36 -10.56
N LEU A 170 -12.36 -10.63 -9.62
CA LEU A 170 -13.78 -10.26 -9.66
C LEU A 170 -14.02 -8.78 -9.31
N ARG A 171 -13.07 -7.90 -9.64
CA ARG A 171 -13.10 -6.47 -9.23
C ARG A 171 -14.37 -5.76 -9.69
N GLU A 172 -14.85 -6.06 -10.89
CA GLU A 172 -16.08 -5.47 -11.46
C GLU A 172 -17.37 -6.09 -10.87
N GLU A 173 -17.34 -7.37 -10.54
CA GLU A 173 -18.51 -8.09 -10.00
C GLU A 173 -18.76 -7.75 -8.53
N ILE A 174 -17.70 -7.58 -7.74
CA ILE A 174 -17.80 -7.25 -6.32
C ILE A 174 -18.36 -5.84 -6.13
N GLN A 175 -18.03 -4.88 -7.01
CA GLN A 175 -18.58 -3.54 -6.96
C GLN A 175 -20.09 -3.49 -7.23
N ARG A 176 -20.63 -4.38 -8.07
CA ARG A 176 -22.08 -4.45 -8.36
C ARG A 176 -22.90 -5.03 -7.21
N ASN A 177 -22.25 -5.77 -6.30
CA ASN A 177 -22.89 -6.48 -5.20
C ASN A 177 -22.61 -5.86 -3.82
N SER A 178 -21.95 -4.70 -3.76
CA SER A 178 -21.60 -3.97 -2.53
C SER A 178 -22.44 -2.71 -2.34
#